data_AF-A0A3L7UKQ2-F1
#
_entry.id   AF-A0A3L7UKQ2-F1
#
_cell.length_a   1.000
_cell.length_b   1.000
_cell.length_c   1.000
_cell.angle_alpha   90.00
_cell.angle_beta   90.00
_cell.angle_gamma   90.00
#
_symmetry.space_group_name_H-M   'P 1'
#
loop_
_entity.id
_entity.type
_entity.pdbx_description
1 polymer ?
#
loop_
_entity_poly.entity_id
_entity_poly.type
_entity_poly.pdbx_seq_one_letter_code
_entity_poly.pdbx_strand_id
1 'polypeptide(L)'
;MCVFCRCAIFIFLIASSILSVGQRATASAPKALHPISVTEASIFVTRSKAIVRIQMFAEDLILFQGLEPNDQDRISPEDLTRGLADHRQFLLERVTLRDAKGEPIKGEVTDVKPFVIPVDGILSTDMMLHTATYELEFSFSEPPEFLTIQQDMSDENFIIPSEMKLTVHQSGTALNYTESLLPGASTSVRFDWEQGITEDASDAEWETWFSKQREATLGITSYSSVYSFVYIEPNEIRHEILIPLATLKTILPVKSRDASFIEIDEQDPIRALIRDWLRDENPVTINGIRVLPEFSRIDFYGLDLRDFAAQAAEQKVSLASGRIGIILRYRAPDDAVRETTITWEKYYSKMNKIQSIVISYPDRIDRFEFSKHNKAVDNVLQWTCDPTALPQPIKLVPAVLVSPPKLMIPVGSLICLAIAFVSLRISKTSVRLVVSGAAFMLAIAGWRSAGFAIEHPWRRPPELSETQATEIFEKLHQGVYRSLDFGSEDRVYDVLATSVDGTLLEKLYLQLHQSLEMREQSGAVARIQSIKYDSGKQASRPLTTVPWPGFEYSSTWTVAGTVEHWGHIHERQNRFDAVFTIEPRDGNWKITRMDIANQQQIAAKTRLR
;
A
#
# COMPACT_ATOMS: atom_id res chain seq x y z
N MET A 1 43.52 45.13 -28.00
CA MET A 1 42.56 46.24 -27.87
C MET A 1 41.77 46.05 -26.59
N CYS A 2 41.88 46.74 -25.45
CA CYS A 2 42.83 47.61 -24.73
C CYS A 2 42.45 47.32 -23.24
N VAL A 3 43.25 46.89 -22.26
CA VAL A 3 44.59 47.23 -21.74
C VAL A 3 44.64 48.59 -21.00
N PHE A 4 44.68 48.50 -19.66
CA PHE A 4 45.35 49.34 -18.64
C PHE A 4 44.71 50.60 -18.00
N CYS A 5 44.44 50.47 -16.69
CA CYS A 5 45.20 51.06 -15.55
C CYS A 5 45.18 52.58 -15.24
N ARG A 6 44.80 52.91 -13.99
CA ARG A 6 45.46 53.83 -13.00
C ARG A 6 44.60 53.85 -11.71
N CYS A 7 44.93 53.17 -10.61
CA CYS A 7 45.93 53.41 -9.55
C CYS A 7 45.86 54.75 -8.79
N ALA A 8 45.73 54.63 -7.46
CA ALA A 8 46.36 55.39 -6.35
C ALA A 8 45.36 56.07 -5.37
N ILE A 9 45.50 56.13 -4.03
CA ILE A 9 46.48 55.68 -3.01
C ILE A 9 45.88 56.07 -1.61
N PHE A 10 45.99 55.19 -0.59
CA PHE A 10 46.20 55.43 0.88
C PHE A 10 45.08 56.18 1.69
N ILE A 11 44.79 56.03 3.01
CA ILE A 11 45.51 55.58 4.23
C ILE A 11 44.49 55.42 5.42
N PHE A 12 44.79 54.47 6.32
CA PHE A 12 44.57 54.37 7.79
C PHE A 12 43.21 54.25 8.53
N LEU A 13 43.25 53.22 9.41
CA LEU A 13 42.66 53.07 10.75
C LEU A 13 42.66 54.34 11.63
N ILE A 14 41.68 54.46 12.54
CA ILE A 14 41.86 54.52 14.02
C ILE A 14 40.49 54.62 14.71
N ALA A 15 40.34 53.89 15.81
CA ALA A 15 39.26 53.94 16.78
C ALA A 15 39.32 55.18 17.68
N SER A 16 38.18 55.73 18.10
CA SER A 16 37.91 56.17 19.50
C SER A 16 36.54 56.86 19.63
N SER A 17 35.71 56.26 20.49
CA SER A 17 34.81 56.85 21.49
C SER A 17 34.50 58.36 21.45
N ILE A 18 33.20 58.68 21.35
CA ILE A 18 32.59 59.87 21.97
C ILE A 18 31.26 59.46 22.64
N LEU A 19 31.16 59.72 23.94
CA LEU A 19 29.92 59.69 24.72
C LEU A 19 28.95 60.79 24.26
N SER A 20 27.66 60.49 24.18
CA SER A 20 26.64 61.48 24.56
C SER A 20 25.42 60.80 25.19
N VAL A 21 25.03 61.38 26.31
CA VAL A 21 23.92 61.03 27.20
C VAL A 21 22.61 61.54 26.61
N GLY A 22 21.51 60.78 26.71
CA GLY A 22 20.18 61.33 26.43
C GLY A 22 19.02 60.33 26.43
N GLN A 23 18.25 60.37 27.52
CA GLN A 23 16.83 59.96 27.63
C GLN A 23 16.48 58.46 27.55
N ARG A 24 16.29 57.88 28.75
CA ARG A 24 15.33 56.79 28.97
C ARG A 24 13.92 57.29 28.65
N ALA A 25 13.45 57.00 27.45
CA ALA A 25 12.02 56.87 27.21
C ALA A 25 11.62 55.48 27.70
N THR A 26 10.92 55.42 28.83
CA THR A 26 10.09 54.27 29.17
C THR A 26 8.98 54.18 28.12
N ALA A 27 9.26 53.47 27.03
CA ALA A 27 8.24 53.03 26.11
C ALA A 27 7.39 52.02 26.89
N SER A 28 6.23 52.47 27.38
CA SER A 28 5.13 51.57 27.72
C SER A 28 4.90 50.70 26.49
N ALA A 29 5.14 49.39 26.62
CA ALA A 29 4.72 48.43 25.62
C ALA A 29 3.22 48.66 25.35
N PRO A 30 2.78 48.70 24.08
CA PRO A 30 1.36 48.73 23.80
C PRO A 30 0.74 47.47 24.42
N LYS A 31 -0.29 47.66 25.26
CA LYS A 31 -1.20 46.57 25.68
C LYS A 31 -1.70 45.92 24.38
N ALA A 32 -1.17 44.74 24.07
CA ALA A 32 -1.67 43.93 22.98
C ALA A 32 -3.10 43.53 23.35
N LEU A 33 -4.09 44.12 22.68
CA LEU A 33 -5.40 43.50 22.51
C LEU A 33 -5.14 42.17 21.82
N HIS A 34 -5.22 41.05 22.54
CA HIS A 34 -5.09 39.71 21.97
C HIS A 34 -6.49 39.26 21.53
N PRO A 35 -6.80 39.19 20.22
CA PRO A 35 -8.16 38.96 19.73
C PRO A 35 -8.51 37.45 19.64
N ILE A 36 -7.96 36.61 20.53
CA ILE A 36 -8.06 35.15 20.45
C ILE A 36 -8.37 34.61 21.85
N SER A 37 -9.49 33.89 21.97
CA SER A 37 -9.81 33.10 23.18
C SER A 37 -8.86 31.90 23.26
N VAL A 38 -8.16 31.73 24.37
CA VAL A 38 -7.24 30.60 24.58
C VAL A 38 -7.70 29.81 25.79
N THR A 39 -8.03 28.55 25.57
CA THR A 39 -8.50 27.62 26.61
C THR A 39 -7.50 26.50 26.79
N GLU A 40 -7.23 26.10 28.03
CA GLU A 40 -6.37 24.94 28.34
C GLU A 40 -7.25 23.76 28.78
N ALA A 41 -7.16 22.64 28.05
CA ALA A 41 -7.93 21.44 28.34
C ALA A 41 -6.99 20.28 28.69
N SER A 42 -7.17 19.71 29.88
CA SER A 42 -6.43 18.52 30.34
C SER A 42 -7.39 17.35 30.54
N ILE A 43 -7.17 16.24 29.84
CA ILE A 43 -8.02 15.06 29.91
C ILE A 43 -7.27 13.93 30.60
N PHE A 44 -7.87 13.35 31.64
CA PHE A 44 -7.39 12.15 32.29
C PHE A 44 -8.37 11.00 32.05
N VAL A 45 -7.90 9.96 31.34
CA VAL A 45 -8.72 8.83 30.91
C VAL A 45 -8.43 7.59 31.76
N THR A 46 -9.48 6.99 32.26
CA THR A 46 -9.49 5.73 33.02
C THR A 46 -10.32 4.69 32.30
N ARG A 47 -10.31 3.44 32.80
CA ARG A 47 -11.08 2.33 32.22
C ARG A 47 -12.60 2.55 32.21
N SER A 48 -13.13 3.44 33.04
CA SER A 48 -14.58 3.66 33.17
C SER A 48 -15.03 5.09 32.91
N LYS A 49 -14.09 6.04 32.80
CA LYS A 49 -14.42 7.46 32.57
C LYS A 49 -13.25 8.29 32.09
N ALA A 50 -13.55 9.41 31.44
CA ALA A 50 -12.63 10.52 31.20
C ALA A 50 -13.04 11.74 32.02
N ILE A 51 -12.06 12.35 32.69
CA ILE A 51 -12.21 13.61 33.41
C ILE A 51 -11.52 14.69 32.57
N VAL A 52 -12.28 15.67 32.12
CA VAL A 52 -11.82 16.79 31.30
C VAL A 52 -11.80 18.03 32.18
N ARG A 53 -10.62 18.62 32.34
CA ARG A 53 -10.44 19.87 33.06
C ARG A 53 -10.18 21.00 32.09
N ILE A 54 -11.08 21.97 32.05
CA ILE A 54 -11.03 23.11 31.13
C ILE A 54 -10.77 24.37 31.94
N GLN A 55 -9.63 25.02 31.70
CA GLN A 55 -9.30 26.32 32.24
C GLN A 55 -9.46 27.39 31.17
N MET A 56 -10.21 28.44 31.51
CA MET A 56 -10.57 29.54 30.62
C MET A 56 -10.37 30.88 31.32
N PHE A 57 -10.21 31.95 30.55
CA PHE A 57 -10.18 33.31 31.09
C PHE A 57 -11.60 33.82 31.35
N ALA A 58 -11.78 34.73 32.32
CA ALA A 58 -13.10 35.33 32.55
C ALA A 58 -13.61 36.09 31.31
N GLU A 59 -12.70 36.59 30.46
CA GLU A 59 -13.02 37.24 29.18
C GLU A 59 -13.86 36.35 28.25
N ASP A 60 -13.68 35.03 28.28
CA ASP A 60 -14.46 34.09 27.48
C ASP A 60 -15.96 34.14 27.82
N LEU A 61 -16.33 34.60 29.02
CA LEU A 61 -17.72 34.84 29.36
C LEU A 61 -18.31 36.06 28.63
N ILE A 62 -17.51 37.09 28.35
CA ILE A 62 -17.92 38.21 27.49
C ILE A 62 -18.10 37.69 26.07
N LEU A 63 -17.12 36.93 25.57
CA LEU A 63 -17.09 36.44 24.20
C LEU A 63 -18.23 35.47 23.88
N PHE A 64 -18.53 34.54 24.79
CA PHE A 64 -19.45 33.43 24.52
C PHE A 64 -20.76 33.50 25.30
N GLN A 65 -20.85 34.26 26.39
CA GLN A 65 -22.08 34.42 27.17
C GLN A 65 -22.71 35.82 27.02
N GLY A 66 -22.12 36.69 26.19
CA GLY A 66 -22.69 38.01 25.88
C GLY A 66 -22.77 38.94 27.08
N LEU A 67 -21.82 38.83 28.02
CA LEU A 67 -21.76 39.75 29.16
C LEU A 67 -21.38 41.15 28.69
N GLU A 68 -22.16 42.15 29.09
CA GLU A 68 -21.91 43.55 28.75
C GLU A 68 -21.36 44.32 29.96
N PRO A 69 -20.35 45.18 29.77
CA PRO A 69 -19.90 46.10 30.82
C PRO A 69 -20.97 47.13 31.17
N ASN A 70 -21.04 47.50 32.45
CA ASN A 70 -21.88 48.60 32.91
C ASN A 70 -21.26 49.98 32.58
N ASP A 71 -21.93 51.06 33.01
CA ASP A 71 -21.48 52.45 32.81
C ASP A 71 -20.07 52.77 33.37
N GLN A 72 -19.53 51.91 34.23
CA GLN A 72 -18.19 52.02 34.82
C GLN A 72 -17.17 51.07 34.16
N ASP A 73 -17.52 50.48 33.01
CA ASP A 73 -16.72 49.50 32.28
C ASP A 73 -16.38 48.26 33.13
N ARG A 74 -17.34 47.82 33.95
CA ARG A 74 -17.22 46.64 34.82
C ARG A 74 -18.31 45.63 34.53
N ILE A 75 -17.96 44.34 34.58
CA ILE A 75 -18.94 43.26 34.59
C ILE A 75 -19.42 43.07 36.04
N SER A 76 -20.74 43.11 36.24
CA SER A 76 -21.33 43.02 37.58
C SER A 76 -21.13 41.62 38.20
N PRO A 77 -21.10 41.49 39.53
CA PRO A 77 -21.03 40.18 40.19
C PRO A 77 -22.19 39.24 39.82
N GLU A 78 -23.38 39.78 39.62
CA GLU A 78 -24.58 39.03 39.22
C GLU A 78 -24.41 38.46 37.81
N ASP A 79 -23.94 39.29 36.87
CA ASP A 79 -23.69 38.87 35.49
C ASP A 79 -22.54 37.86 35.41
N LEU A 80 -21.45 38.04 36.16
CA LEU A 80 -20.35 37.05 36.25
C LEU A 80 -20.84 35.70 36.78
N THR A 81 -21.68 35.72 37.82
CA THR A 81 -22.24 34.48 38.40
C THR A 81 -23.18 33.78 37.42
N ARG A 82 -24.04 34.54 36.73
CA ARG A 82 -24.91 34.02 35.67
C ARG A 82 -24.09 33.43 34.53
N GLY A 83 -23.14 34.19 34.01
CA GLY A 83 -22.25 33.76 32.93
C GLY A 83 -21.52 32.47 33.26
N LEU A 84 -20.96 32.34 34.46
CA LEU A 84 -20.30 31.10 34.91
C LEU A 84 -21.25 29.88 34.91
N ALA A 85 -22.52 30.09 35.27
CA ALA A 85 -23.54 29.04 35.28
C ALA A 85 -23.96 28.64 33.86
N ASP A 86 -24.24 29.61 33.00
CA ASP A 86 -24.65 29.38 31.60
C ASP A 86 -23.52 28.73 30.79
N HIS A 87 -22.27 29.09 31.10
CA HIS A 87 -21.10 28.53 30.43
C HIS A 87 -20.92 27.02 30.69
N ARG A 88 -21.55 26.44 31.73
CA ARG A 88 -21.53 24.99 31.98
C ARG A 88 -22.13 24.22 30.81
N GLN A 89 -23.30 24.67 30.35
CA GLN A 89 -24.00 24.04 29.24
C GLN A 89 -23.26 24.29 27.92
N PHE A 90 -22.73 25.51 27.75
CA PHE A 90 -21.91 25.85 26.58
C PHE A 90 -20.72 24.90 26.42
N LEU A 91 -19.95 24.64 27.48
CA LEU A 91 -18.80 23.73 27.39
C LEU A 91 -19.20 22.29 27.07
N LEU A 92 -20.32 21.79 27.61
CA LEU A 92 -20.83 20.46 27.29
C LEU A 92 -21.26 20.33 25.82
N GLU A 93 -21.74 21.41 25.21
CA GLU A 93 -22.16 21.44 23.81
C GLU A 93 -20.98 21.63 22.85
N ARG A 94 -20.01 22.47 23.22
CA ARG A 94 -18.90 22.86 22.33
C ARG A 94 -17.66 22.00 22.49
N VAL A 95 -17.48 21.28 23.60
CA VAL A 95 -16.36 20.34 23.81
C VAL A 95 -16.92 18.94 23.91
N THR A 96 -16.74 18.16 22.86
CA THR A 96 -17.36 16.83 22.72
C THR A 96 -16.30 15.73 22.71
N LEU A 97 -16.60 14.65 23.43
CA LEU A 97 -15.89 13.39 23.35
C LEU A 97 -16.75 12.40 22.57
N ARG A 98 -16.17 11.70 21.61
CA ARG A 98 -16.84 10.68 20.81
C ARG A 98 -16.12 9.35 20.93
N ASP A 99 -16.88 8.26 20.84
CA ASP A 99 -16.34 6.90 20.86
C ASP A 99 -15.69 6.50 19.52
N ALA A 100 -15.25 5.24 19.41
CA ALA A 100 -14.64 4.70 18.20
C ALA A 100 -15.56 4.69 16.96
N LYS A 101 -16.89 4.69 17.18
CA LYS A 101 -17.91 4.77 16.11
C LYS A 101 -18.23 6.22 15.75
N GLY A 102 -17.73 7.18 16.52
CA GLY A 102 -17.96 8.61 16.36
C GLY A 102 -19.23 9.11 17.05
N GLU A 103 -19.89 8.26 17.84
CA GLU A 103 -21.07 8.65 18.61
C GLU A 103 -20.65 9.52 19.80
N PRO A 104 -21.38 10.62 20.08
CA PRO A 104 -21.05 11.50 21.19
C PRO A 104 -21.30 10.80 22.53
N ILE A 105 -20.32 10.90 23.43
CA ILE A 105 -20.40 10.41 24.79
C ILE A 105 -21.02 11.50 25.65
N LYS A 106 -22.08 11.16 26.38
CA LYS A 106 -22.75 12.12 27.26
C LYS A 106 -21.83 12.52 28.41
N GLY A 107 -21.54 13.81 28.51
CA GLY A 107 -20.80 14.41 29.62
C GLY A 107 -21.71 15.06 30.65
N GLU A 108 -21.15 15.30 31.84
CA GLU A 108 -21.74 16.15 32.88
C GLU A 108 -20.68 17.02 33.55
N VAL A 109 -21.07 18.21 34.03
CA VAL A 109 -20.14 19.09 34.77
C VAL A 109 -20.16 18.70 36.24
N THR A 110 -19.08 18.11 36.73
CA THR A 110 -18.95 17.59 38.11
C THR A 110 -18.43 18.62 39.09
N ASP A 111 -17.55 19.53 38.65
CA ASP A 111 -16.99 20.59 39.48
C ASP A 111 -16.82 21.89 38.68
N VAL A 112 -16.91 23.02 39.39
CA VAL A 112 -16.61 24.36 38.85
C VAL A 112 -15.87 25.13 39.93
N LYS A 113 -14.63 25.52 39.62
CA LYS A 113 -13.81 26.41 40.44
C LYS A 113 -13.85 27.80 39.83
N PRO A 114 -14.72 28.69 40.34
CA PRO A 114 -14.82 30.04 39.82
C PRO A 114 -13.59 30.86 40.24
N PHE A 115 -13.31 31.93 39.50
CA PHE A 115 -12.41 32.99 39.98
C PHE A 115 -13.08 33.76 41.13
N VAL A 116 -12.27 34.49 41.89
CA VAL A 116 -12.77 35.39 42.93
C VAL A 116 -13.53 36.55 42.27
N ILE A 117 -14.81 36.69 42.59
CA ILE A 117 -15.67 37.78 42.12
C ILE A 117 -15.62 38.93 43.15
N PRO A 118 -15.03 40.09 42.83
CA PRO A 118 -15.03 41.26 43.71
C PRO A 118 -16.44 41.84 43.87
N VAL A 119 -16.73 42.48 45.00
CA VAL A 119 -18.04 43.09 45.29
C VAL A 119 -18.40 44.17 44.26
N ASP A 120 -17.40 44.91 43.76
CA ASP A 120 -17.59 45.97 42.76
C ASP A 120 -17.55 45.44 41.32
N GLY A 121 -17.46 44.12 41.12
CA GLY A 121 -17.28 43.50 39.80
C GLY A 121 -15.85 43.59 39.27
N ILE A 122 -15.64 43.09 38.04
CA ILE A 122 -14.33 43.04 37.38
C ILE A 122 -14.32 44.05 36.24
N LEU A 123 -13.26 44.86 36.13
CA LEU A 123 -13.06 45.76 34.99
C LEU A 123 -12.89 44.94 33.71
N SER A 124 -13.50 45.37 32.61
CA SER A 124 -13.38 44.68 31.30
C SER A 124 -11.92 44.44 30.91
N THR A 125 -11.02 45.39 31.21
CA THR A 125 -9.58 45.29 30.92
C THR A 125 -8.82 44.28 31.77
N ASP A 126 -9.40 43.83 32.88
CA ASP A 126 -8.76 42.95 33.86
C ASP A 126 -9.30 41.52 33.77
N MET A 127 -10.30 41.25 32.93
CA MET A 127 -10.94 39.94 32.76
C MET A 127 -9.94 38.82 32.43
N MET A 128 -8.89 39.11 31.66
CA MET A 128 -7.82 38.15 31.34
C MET A 128 -6.95 37.74 32.54
N LEU A 129 -6.99 38.49 33.65
CA LEU A 129 -6.23 38.16 34.88
C LEU A 129 -6.96 37.15 35.76
N HIS A 130 -8.22 36.84 35.44
CA HIS A 130 -9.07 35.94 36.19
C HIS A 130 -9.31 34.68 35.35
N THR A 131 -9.24 33.51 35.97
CA THR A 131 -9.51 32.23 35.30
C THR A 131 -10.50 31.40 36.09
N ALA A 132 -11.40 30.72 35.36
CA ALA A 132 -12.28 29.72 35.91
C ALA A 132 -11.84 28.34 35.42
N THR A 133 -12.09 27.32 36.23
CA THR A 133 -11.83 25.92 35.85
C THR A 133 -13.10 25.10 35.96
N TYR A 134 -13.43 24.41 34.89
CA TYR A 134 -14.56 23.48 34.82
C TYR A 134 -14.03 22.05 34.77
N GLU A 135 -14.69 21.15 35.48
CA GLU A 135 -14.43 19.71 35.41
C GLU A 135 -15.64 19.01 34.82
N LEU A 136 -15.44 18.33 33.70
CA LEU A 136 -16.45 17.55 33.00
C LEU A 136 -16.11 16.07 33.12
N GLU A 137 -17.10 15.23 33.37
CA GLU A 137 -16.95 13.78 33.46
C GLU A 137 -17.73 13.10 32.34
N PHE A 138 -17.07 12.19 31.64
CA PHE A 138 -17.64 11.36 30.57
C PHE A 138 -17.48 9.91 30.98
N SER A 139 -18.59 9.20 31.19
CA SER A 139 -18.58 7.81 31.67
C SER A 139 -18.67 6.82 30.51
N PHE A 140 -18.02 5.66 30.68
CA PHE A 140 -17.97 4.57 29.70
C PHE A 140 -18.44 3.26 30.33
N SER A 141 -19.16 2.42 29.58
CA SER A 141 -19.51 1.06 30.01
C SER A 141 -18.33 0.09 29.87
N GLU A 142 -17.44 0.35 28.91
CA GLU A 142 -16.26 -0.44 28.61
C GLU A 142 -15.05 0.49 28.38
N PRO A 143 -13.81 0.05 28.65
CA PRO A 143 -12.62 0.87 28.39
C PRO A 143 -12.52 1.24 26.91
N PRO A 144 -12.47 2.53 26.56
CA PRO A 144 -12.48 2.94 25.15
C PRO A 144 -11.13 2.66 24.48
N GLU A 145 -11.11 1.96 23.35
CA GLU A 145 -9.87 1.84 22.54
C GLU A 145 -9.50 3.19 21.89
N PHE A 146 -10.50 4.01 21.56
CA PHE A 146 -10.32 5.34 20.97
C PHE A 146 -11.27 6.36 21.60
N LEU A 147 -10.78 7.60 21.73
CA LEU A 147 -11.62 8.77 21.96
C LEU A 147 -11.29 9.83 20.91
N THR A 148 -12.32 10.43 20.34
CA THR A 148 -12.18 11.63 19.50
C THR A 148 -12.60 12.84 20.30
N ILE A 149 -11.68 13.78 20.45
CA ILE A 149 -11.89 15.06 21.11
C ILE A 149 -12.14 16.10 20.02
N GLN A 150 -13.23 16.83 20.12
CA GLN A 150 -13.57 17.91 19.21
C GLN A 150 -13.94 19.16 20.00
N GLN A 151 -13.47 20.31 19.51
CA GLN A 151 -13.80 21.61 20.09
C GLN A 151 -14.41 22.52 19.02
N ASP A 152 -15.56 23.11 19.32
CA ASP A 152 -16.29 24.00 18.42
C ASP A 152 -16.70 25.30 19.13
N MET A 153 -15.83 25.80 20.01
CA MET A 153 -16.06 27.08 20.68
C MET A 153 -15.86 28.21 19.68
N SER A 154 -16.98 28.80 19.24
CA SER A 154 -17.05 29.90 18.27
C SER A 154 -18.21 30.82 18.65
N ASP A 155 -18.07 32.12 18.38
CA ASP A 155 -19.16 33.08 18.48
C ASP A 155 -20.18 32.88 17.35
N GLU A 156 -21.41 33.37 17.51
CA GLU A 156 -22.50 33.18 16.53
C GLU A 156 -22.17 33.69 15.12
N ASN A 157 -21.22 34.62 15.01
CA ASN A 157 -20.77 35.20 13.74
C ASN A 157 -19.43 34.63 13.23
N PHE A 158 -18.81 33.67 13.93
CA PHE A 158 -17.50 33.08 13.61
C PHE A 158 -16.37 34.11 13.44
N ILE A 159 -16.45 35.26 14.11
CA ILE A 159 -15.51 36.36 13.96
C ILE A 159 -14.28 36.15 14.87
N ILE A 160 -14.45 35.51 16.03
CA ILE A 160 -13.40 35.39 17.03
C ILE A 160 -12.85 33.96 17.06
N PRO A 161 -11.59 33.73 16.66
CA PRO A 161 -10.99 32.40 16.76
C PRO A 161 -10.78 32.02 18.23
N SER A 162 -11.21 30.81 18.62
CA SER A 162 -10.80 30.18 19.88
C SER A 162 -9.73 29.12 19.60
N GLU A 163 -8.73 29.03 20.46
CA GLU A 163 -7.72 27.97 20.43
C GLU A 163 -7.78 27.18 21.73
N MET A 164 -7.94 25.86 21.61
CA MET A 164 -7.83 24.94 22.75
C MET A 164 -6.46 24.27 22.72
N LYS A 165 -5.68 24.46 23.79
CA LYS A 165 -4.48 23.66 24.06
C LYS A 165 -4.88 22.39 24.79
N LEU A 166 -4.83 21.26 24.10
CA LEU A 166 -5.25 19.96 24.61
C LEU A 166 -4.05 19.16 25.12
N THR A 167 -4.18 18.59 26.31
CA THR A 167 -3.28 17.57 26.86
C THR A 167 -4.11 16.35 27.27
N VAL A 168 -3.69 15.14 26.87
CA VAL A 168 -4.38 13.89 27.20
C VAL A 168 -3.43 12.92 27.90
N HIS A 169 -3.91 12.38 29.02
CA HIS A 169 -3.23 11.39 29.85
C HIS A 169 -4.11 10.14 30.01
N GLN A 170 -3.46 8.98 30.04
CA GLN A 170 -4.12 7.70 30.33
C GLN A 170 -3.61 7.13 31.66
N SER A 171 -4.54 6.71 32.50
CA SER A 171 -4.26 6.06 33.79
C SER A 171 -3.37 4.83 33.63
N GLY A 172 -2.27 4.78 34.40
CA GLY A 172 -1.35 3.65 34.42
C GLY A 172 -0.38 3.57 33.25
N THR A 173 -0.24 4.64 32.46
CA THR A 173 0.70 4.70 31.32
C THR A 173 1.42 6.05 31.29
N ALA A 174 2.54 6.11 30.57
CA ALA A 174 3.25 7.36 30.28
C ALA A 174 2.67 8.13 29.08
N LEU A 175 1.45 7.82 28.62
CA LEU A 175 0.82 8.52 27.51
C LEU A 175 0.68 10.02 27.85
N ASN A 176 1.35 10.85 27.06
CA ASN A 176 1.26 12.30 27.14
C ASN A 176 1.10 12.85 25.72
N TYR A 177 -0.16 13.02 25.31
CA TYR A 177 -0.51 13.56 24.00
C TYR A 177 -0.85 15.03 24.11
N THR A 178 -0.33 15.86 23.20
CA THR A 178 -0.62 17.31 23.17
C THR A 178 -0.93 17.77 21.76
N GLU A 179 -1.92 18.65 21.62
CA GLU A 179 -2.29 19.27 20.34
C GLU A 179 -2.99 20.63 20.55
N SER A 180 -2.95 21.52 19.56
CA SER A 180 -3.77 22.74 19.53
C SER A 180 -4.95 22.55 18.58
N LEU A 181 -6.17 22.69 19.10
CA LEU A 181 -7.40 22.57 18.33
C LEU A 181 -8.06 23.93 18.08
N LEU A 182 -8.29 24.25 16.81
CA LEU A 182 -9.10 25.38 16.35
C LEU A 182 -10.60 25.02 16.36
N PRO A 183 -11.53 25.98 16.20
CA PRO A 183 -12.95 25.70 16.21
C PRO A 183 -13.31 24.76 15.05
N GLY A 184 -14.13 23.75 15.35
CA GLY A 184 -14.53 22.68 14.44
C GLY A 184 -13.45 21.62 14.21
N ALA A 185 -12.24 21.77 14.78
CA ALA A 185 -11.20 20.75 14.67
C ALA A 185 -11.42 19.61 15.67
N SER A 186 -10.97 18.42 15.26
CA SER A 186 -11.03 17.20 16.06
C SER A 186 -9.71 16.45 15.99
N THR A 187 -9.46 15.65 17.02
CA THR A 187 -8.33 14.73 17.08
C THR A 187 -8.74 13.43 17.76
N SER A 188 -8.13 12.32 17.34
CA SER A 188 -8.42 11.00 17.89
C SER A 188 -7.18 10.46 18.58
N VAL A 189 -7.37 10.00 19.82
CA VAL A 189 -6.33 9.39 20.66
C VAL A 189 -6.70 7.94 20.87
N ARG A 190 -5.71 7.04 20.68
CA ARG A 190 -5.84 5.61 20.97
C ARG A 190 -5.34 5.33 22.39
N PHE A 191 -6.04 4.46 23.10
CA PHE A 191 -5.69 4.01 24.44
C PHE A 191 -5.39 2.51 24.43
N ASP A 192 -4.29 2.12 25.07
CA ASP A 192 -3.90 0.72 25.23
C ASP A 192 -4.15 0.26 26.67
N TRP A 193 -5.13 -0.63 26.86
CA TRP A 193 -5.52 -1.11 28.18
C TRP A 193 -4.87 -2.45 28.56
N GLU A 194 -4.25 -3.15 27.60
CA GLU A 194 -3.45 -4.33 27.93
C GLU A 194 -2.11 -3.85 28.51
N GLN A 195 -1.65 -4.50 29.58
CA GLN A 195 -0.58 -3.99 30.45
C GLN A 195 0.60 -3.41 29.65
N GLY A 196 0.76 -2.08 29.78
CA GLY A 196 1.91 -1.36 29.26
C GLY A 196 3.21 -1.93 29.82
N ILE A 197 4.26 -1.75 29.05
CA ILE A 197 5.61 -2.09 29.48
C ILE A 197 5.93 -1.34 30.78
N THR A 198 6.60 -1.99 31.72
CA THR A 198 6.93 -1.37 33.02
C THR A 198 8.06 -0.35 32.84
N GLU A 199 8.16 0.65 33.72
CA GLU A 199 9.22 1.68 33.63
C GLU A 199 10.64 1.11 33.74
N ASP A 200 10.79 -0.09 34.31
CA ASP A 200 12.04 -0.84 34.43
C ASP A 200 12.30 -1.81 33.25
N ALA A 201 11.45 -1.80 32.22
CA ALA A 201 11.64 -2.62 31.03
C ALA A 201 12.93 -2.25 30.28
N SER A 202 13.59 -3.26 29.72
CA SER A 202 14.81 -3.08 28.95
C SER A 202 14.58 -2.37 27.62
N ASP A 203 15.60 -1.73 27.06
CA ASP A 203 15.54 -1.04 25.76
C ASP A 203 15.01 -1.96 24.63
N ALA A 204 15.34 -3.25 24.67
CA ALA A 204 14.89 -4.23 23.67
C ALA A 204 13.39 -4.57 23.81
N GLU A 205 12.87 -4.59 25.04
CA GLU A 205 11.45 -4.77 25.30
C GLU A 205 10.68 -3.51 24.85
N TRP A 206 11.20 -2.32 25.15
CA TRP A 206 10.66 -1.04 24.67
C TRP A 206 10.58 -1.00 23.14
N GLU A 207 11.66 -1.35 22.45
CA GLU A 207 11.68 -1.39 20.98
C GLU A 207 10.67 -2.40 20.42
N THR A 208 10.56 -3.57 21.04
CA THR A 208 9.57 -4.59 20.64
C THR A 208 8.14 -4.09 20.82
N TRP A 209 7.86 -3.41 21.93
CA TRP A 209 6.56 -2.83 22.22
C TRP A 209 6.23 -1.69 21.25
N PHE A 210 7.16 -0.76 21.00
CA PHE A 210 7.00 0.31 20.01
C PHE A 210 6.78 -0.25 18.60
N SER A 211 7.51 -1.30 18.21
CA SER A 211 7.31 -1.95 16.91
C SER A 211 5.92 -2.54 16.79
N LYS A 212 5.43 -3.27 17.81
CA LYS A 212 4.07 -3.83 17.83
C LYS A 212 2.99 -2.74 17.78
N GLN A 213 3.18 -1.65 18.53
CA GLN A 213 2.25 -0.52 18.53
C GLN A 213 2.17 0.17 17.17
N ARG A 214 3.33 0.44 16.53
CA ARG A 214 3.35 0.97 15.16
C ARG A 214 2.65 0.03 14.18
N GLU A 215 2.94 -1.27 14.24
CA GLU A 215 2.27 -2.27 13.38
C GLU A 215 0.75 -2.27 13.57
N ALA A 216 0.27 -2.12 14.80
CA ALA A 216 -1.14 -2.07 15.12
C ALA A 216 -1.84 -0.77 14.67
N THR A 217 -1.11 0.33 14.47
CA THR A 217 -1.66 1.61 13.95
C THR A 217 -1.34 1.85 12.48
N LEU A 218 -0.84 0.84 11.78
CA LEU A 218 -0.38 0.95 10.40
C LEU A 218 0.73 2.01 10.20
N GLY A 219 1.49 2.31 11.25
CA GLY A 219 2.49 3.39 11.25
C GLY A 219 1.89 4.80 11.25
N ILE A 220 0.57 4.93 11.34
CA ILE A 220 -0.14 6.21 11.45
C ILE A 220 0.03 6.72 12.87
N THR A 221 0.73 7.84 13.00
CA THR A 221 1.03 8.49 14.29
C THR A 221 0.15 9.71 14.56
N SER A 222 -0.53 10.23 13.55
CA SER A 222 -1.47 11.36 13.64
C SER A 222 -2.77 11.01 12.93
N TYR A 223 -3.91 11.22 13.60
CA TYR A 223 -5.22 11.01 12.97
C TYR A 223 -5.67 12.20 12.12
N SER A 224 -5.01 13.36 12.27
CA SER A 224 -5.28 14.62 11.57
C SER A 224 -4.43 14.85 10.31
N SER A 225 -3.39 14.05 10.07
CA SER A 225 -2.49 14.19 8.92
C SER A 225 -2.92 13.39 7.69
N VAL A 226 -2.54 13.88 6.51
CA VAL A 226 -2.67 13.14 5.23
C VAL A 226 -1.42 12.27 5.04
N TYR A 227 -1.65 10.97 4.82
CA TYR A 227 -0.60 10.00 4.52
C TYR A 227 -0.76 9.50 3.10
N SER A 228 0.37 9.15 2.47
CA SER A 228 0.35 8.45 1.21
C SER A 228 1.41 7.36 1.12
N PHE A 229 1.13 6.35 0.31
CA PHE A 229 2.02 5.24 0.01
C PHE A 229 2.12 5.12 -1.51
N VAL A 230 3.34 5.22 -2.03
CA VAL A 230 3.62 5.12 -3.46
C VAL A 230 4.34 3.81 -3.70
N TYR A 231 3.70 2.92 -4.42
CA TYR A 231 4.27 1.65 -4.89
C TYR A 231 4.69 1.81 -6.35
N ILE A 232 5.97 1.59 -6.63
CA ILE A 232 6.53 1.63 -7.98
C ILE A 232 6.93 0.20 -8.35
N GLU A 233 6.09 -0.47 -9.13
CA GLU A 233 6.29 -1.84 -9.59
C GLU A 233 6.58 -1.86 -11.10
N PRO A 234 7.11 -2.97 -11.66
CA PRO A 234 7.44 -3.05 -13.08
C PRO A 234 6.25 -2.79 -14.00
N ASN A 235 5.02 -3.16 -13.63
CA ASN A 235 3.84 -3.05 -14.48
C ASN A 235 2.98 -1.80 -14.22
N GLU A 236 3.08 -1.20 -13.04
CA GLU A 236 2.24 -0.09 -12.63
C GLU A 236 2.86 0.74 -11.52
N ILE A 237 2.33 1.95 -11.35
CA ILE A 237 2.51 2.73 -10.14
C ILE A 237 1.19 2.78 -9.42
N ARG A 238 1.18 2.46 -8.14
CA ARG A 238 0.00 2.60 -7.28
C ARG A 238 0.26 3.66 -6.22
N HIS A 239 -0.65 4.61 -6.11
CA HIS A 239 -0.59 5.68 -5.12
C HIS A 239 -1.83 5.59 -4.21
N GLU A 240 -1.59 5.22 -2.97
CA GLU A 240 -2.62 5.08 -1.95
C GLU A 240 -2.58 6.31 -1.04
N ILE A 241 -3.73 6.94 -0.80
CA ILE A 241 -3.84 8.19 -0.05
C ILE A 241 -4.87 8.02 1.06
N LEU A 242 -4.49 8.37 2.28
CA LEU A 242 -5.36 8.43 3.44
C LEU A 242 -5.60 9.88 3.83
N ILE A 243 -6.85 10.33 3.69
CA ILE A 243 -7.26 11.71 3.98
C ILE A 243 -8.29 11.70 5.11
N PRO A 244 -8.09 12.44 6.21
CA PRO A 244 -9.14 12.67 7.20
C PRO A 244 -10.35 13.37 6.58
N LEU A 245 -11.57 12.92 6.89
CA LEU A 245 -12.81 13.50 6.35
C LEU A 245 -12.95 14.98 6.68
N ALA A 246 -12.61 15.37 7.92
CA ALA A 246 -12.57 16.75 8.35
C ALA A 246 -11.66 17.61 7.45
N THR A 247 -10.50 17.08 7.05
CA THR A 247 -9.59 17.75 6.10
C THR A 247 -10.21 17.82 4.71
N LEU A 248 -10.79 16.72 4.19
CA LEU A 248 -11.39 16.71 2.86
C LEU A 248 -12.53 17.72 2.70
N LYS A 249 -13.35 17.91 3.74
CA LYS A 249 -14.47 18.88 3.73
C LYS A 249 -13.98 20.33 3.57
N THR A 250 -12.73 20.63 3.92
CA THR A 250 -12.12 21.95 3.67
C THR A 250 -11.60 22.12 2.23
N ILE A 251 -11.48 21.01 1.49
CA ILE A 251 -10.91 20.95 0.13
C ILE A 251 -12.04 20.87 -0.89
N LEU A 252 -13.02 19.99 -0.65
CA LEU A 252 -14.13 19.70 -1.56
C LEU A 252 -15.47 20.11 -0.94
N PRO A 253 -16.46 20.48 -1.76
CA PRO A 253 -17.80 20.85 -1.30
C PRO A 253 -18.62 19.62 -0.88
N VAL A 254 -18.17 18.94 0.18
CA VAL A 254 -18.83 17.77 0.76
C VAL A 254 -20.12 18.22 1.44
N LYS A 255 -21.26 17.76 0.91
CA LYS A 255 -22.57 17.98 1.51
C LYS A 255 -22.92 16.80 2.41
N SER A 256 -23.45 17.10 3.59
CA SER A 256 -23.97 16.10 4.52
C SER A 256 -25.27 16.61 5.14
N ARG A 257 -26.27 15.74 5.26
CA ARG A 257 -27.53 16.04 5.98
C ARG A 257 -27.28 16.16 7.48
N ASP A 258 -26.45 15.27 8.01
CA ASP A 258 -25.99 15.28 9.40
C ASP A 258 -24.68 16.09 9.48
N ALA A 259 -24.59 17.00 10.44
CA ALA A 259 -23.38 17.80 10.67
C ALA A 259 -22.21 16.94 11.20
N SER A 260 -22.51 15.80 11.83
CA SER A 260 -21.52 14.92 12.47
C SER A 260 -21.10 13.72 11.62
N PHE A 261 -21.86 13.37 10.58
CA PHE A 261 -21.65 12.12 9.84
C PHE A 261 -21.92 12.23 8.34
N ILE A 262 -21.32 11.31 7.58
CA ILE A 262 -21.66 11.00 6.19
C ILE A 262 -22.48 9.71 6.16
N GLU A 263 -23.69 9.79 5.63
CA GLU A 263 -24.56 8.64 5.40
C GLU A 263 -24.10 7.84 4.16
N ILE A 264 -24.50 6.57 4.06
CA ILE A 264 -24.07 5.68 2.98
C ILE A 264 -24.46 6.24 1.59
N ASP A 265 -25.67 6.75 1.45
CA ASP A 265 -26.18 7.32 0.19
C ASP A 265 -25.48 8.63 -0.22
N GLU A 266 -24.77 9.28 0.70
CA GLU A 266 -24.00 10.50 0.44
C GLU A 266 -22.58 10.21 -0.05
N GLN A 267 -22.11 8.97 0.07
CA GLN A 267 -20.73 8.58 -0.28
C GLN A 267 -20.47 8.60 -1.79
N ASP A 268 -21.42 8.16 -2.61
CA ASP A 268 -21.24 8.12 -4.08
C ASP A 268 -21.00 9.50 -4.72
N PRO A 269 -21.79 10.54 -4.40
CA PRO A 269 -21.48 11.90 -4.85
C PRO A 269 -20.08 12.37 -4.42
N ILE A 270 -19.64 12.03 -3.21
CA ILE A 270 -18.31 12.39 -2.71
C ILE A 270 -17.22 11.65 -3.50
N ARG A 271 -17.41 10.36 -3.81
CA ARG A 271 -16.51 9.59 -4.67
C ARG A 271 -16.34 10.25 -6.03
N ALA A 272 -17.41 10.77 -6.64
CA ALA A 272 -17.34 11.50 -7.91
C ALA A 272 -16.50 12.78 -7.79
N LEU A 273 -16.73 13.59 -6.73
CA LEU A 273 -15.93 14.81 -6.48
C LEU A 273 -14.45 14.49 -6.32
N ILE A 274 -14.10 13.41 -5.63
CA ILE A 274 -12.71 12.99 -5.43
C ILE A 274 -12.08 12.55 -6.75
N ARG A 275 -12.81 11.81 -7.60
CA ARG A 275 -12.32 11.40 -8.92
C ARG A 275 -11.99 12.59 -9.80
N ASP A 276 -12.87 13.59 -9.82
CA ASP A 276 -12.66 14.79 -10.62
C ASP A 276 -11.52 15.66 -10.07
N TRP A 277 -11.41 15.75 -8.74
CA TRP A 277 -10.31 16.43 -8.08
C TRP A 277 -8.96 15.76 -8.40
N LEU A 278 -8.77 14.48 -8.04
CA LEU A 278 -7.45 13.84 -8.13
C LEU A 278 -6.99 13.50 -9.56
N ARG A 279 -7.85 13.62 -10.57
CA ARG A 279 -7.50 13.35 -11.97
C ARG A 279 -6.31 14.20 -12.45
N ASP A 280 -6.22 15.45 -12.01
CA ASP A 280 -5.20 16.41 -12.46
C ASP A 280 -4.24 16.88 -11.37
N GLU A 281 -4.50 16.58 -10.10
CA GLU A 281 -3.76 17.13 -8.94
C GLU A 281 -2.50 16.35 -8.60
N ASN A 282 -2.42 15.10 -9.06
CA ASN A 282 -1.28 14.22 -8.89
C ASN A 282 -0.74 13.77 -10.26
N PRO A 283 -0.15 14.67 -11.07
CA PRO A 283 0.41 14.27 -12.36
C PRO A 283 1.52 13.23 -12.17
N VAL A 284 1.38 12.12 -12.90
CA VAL A 284 2.37 11.05 -12.98
C VAL A 284 2.85 10.90 -14.42
N THR A 285 4.16 10.80 -14.58
CA THR A 285 4.77 10.35 -15.83
C THR A 285 5.43 9.00 -15.65
N ILE A 286 5.27 8.12 -16.63
CA ILE A 286 5.93 6.81 -16.71
C ILE A 286 6.69 6.80 -18.04
N ASN A 287 8.00 6.55 -17.99
CA ASN A 287 8.86 6.50 -19.18
C ASN A 287 8.72 7.74 -20.08
N GLY A 288 8.58 8.92 -19.48
CA GLY A 288 8.39 10.21 -20.17
C GLY A 288 6.96 10.49 -20.67
N ILE A 289 6.02 9.56 -20.53
CA ILE A 289 4.62 9.71 -20.96
C ILE A 289 3.75 10.03 -19.74
N ARG A 290 2.90 11.07 -19.85
CA ARG A 290 1.91 11.36 -18.79
C ARG A 290 0.82 10.29 -18.79
N VAL A 291 0.57 9.69 -17.63
CA VAL A 291 -0.45 8.66 -17.42
C VAL A 291 -1.52 9.21 -16.48
N LEU A 292 -2.78 8.99 -16.81
CA LEU A 292 -3.91 9.38 -15.95
C LEU A 292 -4.23 8.27 -14.94
N PRO A 293 -4.73 8.63 -13.75
CA PRO A 293 -5.06 7.65 -12.74
C PRO A 293 -6.32 6.85 -13.10
N GLU A 294 -6.23 5.53 -12.92
CA GLU A 294 -7.36 4.62 -12.77
C GLU A 294 -7.68 4.48 -11.28
N PHE A 295 -8.90 4.82 -10.89
CA PHE A 295 -9.33 4.78 -9.50
C PHE A 295 -9.85 3.39 -9.15
N SER A 296 -9.01 2.62 -8.46
CA SER A 296 -9.34 1.26 -8.01
C SER A 296 -10.33 1.27 -6.85
N ARG A 297 -10.13 2.18 -5.87
CA ARG A 297 -10.93 2.25 -4.64
C ARG A 297 -11.05 3.68 -4.12
N ILE A 298 -12.22 4.00 -3.56
CA ILE A 298 -12.49 5.20 -2.77
C ILE A 298 -13.49 4.81 -1.68
N ASP A 299 -12.98 4.58 -0.48
CA ASP A 299 -13.76 4.02 0.63
C ASP A 299 -13.68 4.89 1.86
N PHE A 300 -14.73 4.78 2.66
CA PHE A 300 -14.91 5.52 3.89
C PHE A 300 -14.64 4.57 5.05
N TYR A 301 -13.76 5.01 5.95
CA TYR A 301 -13.30 4.24 7.08
C TYR A 301 -13.62 4.99 8.37
N GLY A 302 -14.00 4.25 9.41
CA GLY A 302 -14.00 4.76 10.78
C GLY A 302 -12.59 4.84 11.36
N LEU A 303 -12.47 4.79 12.68
CA LEU A 303 -11.18 4.75 13.37
C LEU A 303 -10.54 3.37 13.44
N ASP A 304 -11.31 2.30 13.26
CA ASP A 304 -10.77 0.95 13.28
C ASP A 304 -10.00 0.67 11.98
N LEU A 305 -8.67 0.74 12.07
CA LEU A 305 -7.79 0.54 10.93
C LEU A 305 -7.67 -0.94 10.51
N ARG A 306 -8.29 -1.88 11.26
CA ARG A 306 -8.32 -3.31 10.87
C ARG A 306 -9.14 -3.54 9.61
N ASP A 307 -10.07 -2.63 9.29
CA ASP A 307 -10.92 -2.68 8.10
C ASP A 307 -10.19 -2.33 6.80
N PHE A 308 -8.95 -1.81 6.85
CA PHE A 308 -8.19 -1.43 5.65
C PHE A 308 -7.74 -2.64 4.82
N ALA A 309 -7.57 -3.81 5.45
CA ALA A 309 -7.15 -5.04 4.80
C ALA A 309 -8.26 -5.74 3.99
N ALA A 310 -9.51 -5.32 4.16
CA ALA A 310 -10.66 -5.87 3.44
C ALA A 310 -11.47 -4.75 2.77
N GLN A 311 -12.40 -5.13 1.89
CA GLN A 311 -13.40 -4.17 1.45
C GLN A 311 -14.33 -3.86 2.63
N ALA A 312 -14.09 -2.75 3.32
CA ALA A 312 -14.95 -2.27 4.39
C ALA A 312 -16.41 -2.24 3.90
N ALA A 313 -17.31 -2.87 4.66
CA ALA A 313 -18.72 -2.78 4.36
C ALA A 313 -19.16 -1.32 4.41
N GLU A 314 -20.05 -0.93 3.48
CA GLU A 314 -20.58 0.42 3.50
C GLU A 314 -21.28 0.68 4.83
N GLN A 315 -20.82 1.73 5.51
CA GLN A 315 -21.34 2.14 6.81
C GLN A 315 -21.38 3.66 6.89
N LYS A 316 -22.22 4.17 7.78
CA LYS A 316 -22.21 5.58 8.17
C LYS A 316 -20.87 5.90 8.82
N VAL A 317 -20.25 7.03 8.47
CA VAL A 317 -18.91 7.40 8.94
C VAL A 317 -18.89 8.79 9.58
N SER A 318 -18.25 8.92 10.73
CA SER A 318 -18.09 10.18 11.45
C SER A 318 -17.21 11.16 10.67
N LEU A 319 -17.68 12.41 10.55
CA LEU A 319 -16.89 13.49 9.96
C LEU A 319 -15.70 13.90 10.83
N ALA A 320 -15.81 13.73 12.15
CA ALA A 320 -14.79 14.15 13.11
C ALA A 320 -13.60 13.18 13.17
N SER A 321 -13.81 11.90 12.87
CA SER A 321 -12.81 10.85 13.08
C SER A 321 -12.61 9.93 11.88
N GLY A 322 -13.52 9.96 10.92
CA GLY A 322 -13.46 9.10 9.76
C GLY A 322 -12.43 9.56 8.74
N ARG A 323 -12.11 8.62 7.85
CA ARG A 323 -11.08 8.76 6.84
C ARG A 323 -11.58 8.28 5.50
N ILE A 324 -10.96 8.79 4.46
CA ILE A 324 -11.12 8.28 3.12
C ILE A 324 -9.80 7.67 2.68
N GLY A 325 -9.85 6.40 2.28
CA GLY A 325 -8.76 5.75 1.57
C GLY A 325 -9.03 5.77 0.07
N ILE A 326 -8.08 6.29 -0.69
CA ILE A 326 -8.10 6.34 -2.14
C ILE A 326 -6.95 5.50 -2.68
N ILE A 327 -7.22 4.64 -3.66
CA ILE A 327 -6.20 3.87 -4.37
C ILE A 327 -6.23 4.26 -5.85
N LEU A 328 -5.17 4.94 -6.28
CA LEU A 328 -4.92 5.34 -7.65
C LEU A 328 -3.94 4.35 -8.28
N ARG A 329 -4.20 3.92 -9.51
CA ARG A 329 -3.30 3.09 -10.31
C ARG A 329 -2.94 3.83 -11.59
N TYR A 330 -1.68 3.78 -11.96
CA TYR A 330 -1.14 4.32 -13.19
C TYR A 330 -0.50 3.17 -13.94
N ARG A 331 -1.23 2.58 -14.89
CA ARG A 331 -0.74 1.44 -15.68
C ARG A 331 0.35 1.88 -16.63
N ALA A 332 1.42 1.10 -16.73
CA ALA A 332 2.46 1.36 -17.72
C ALA A 332 1.88 1.15 -19.14
N PRO A 333 1.98 2.13 -20.06
CA PRO A 333 1.31 2.06 -21.37
C PRO A 333 1.80 0.93 -22.28
N ASP A 334 3.08 0.57 -22.18
CA ASP A 334 3.77 -0.24 -23.17
C ASP A 334 4.65 -1.34 -22.56
N ASP A 335 5.65 -0.96 -21.77
CA ASP A 335 6.68 -1.85 -21.20
C ASP A 335 6.79 -1.64 -19.69
N ALA A 336 7.82 -2.18 -19.05
CA ALA A 336 8.03 -1.98 -17.62
C ALA A 336 8.29 -0.50 -17.25
N VAL A 337 7.92 -0.09 -16.04
CA VAL A 337 8.24 1.21 -15.46
C VAL A 337 9.76 1.29 -15.25
N ARG A 338 10.45 2.07 -16.08
CA ARG A 338 11.91 2.31 -15.99
C ARG A 338 12.22 3.61 -15.28
N GLU A 339 11.38 4.61 -15.48
CA GLU A 339 11.49 5.90 -14.83
C GLU A 339 10.10 6.45 -14.56
N THR A 340 9.99 7.23 -13.49
CA THR A 340 8.76 7.95 -13.20
C THR A 340 9.02 9.26 -12.49
N THR A 341 8.12 10.21 -12.73
CA THR A 341 7.98 11.39 -11.89
C THR A 341 6.56 11.50 -11.35
N ILE A 342 6.44 11.83 -10.07
CA ILE A 342 5.16 12.08 -9.39
C ILE A 342 5.24 13.47 -8.77
N THR A 343 4.21 14.27 -9.00
CA THR A 343 4.14 15.66 -8.49
C THR A 343 2.86 15.89 -7.72
N TRP A 344 2.88 16.92 -6.87
CA TRP A 344 1.69 17.42 -6.18
C TRP A 344 1.70 18.94 -6.21
N GLU A 345 0.65 19.54 -6.77
CA GLU A 345 0.67 20.98 -7.08
C GLU A 345 -0.18 21.83 -6.14
N LYS A 346 -1.30 21.31 -5.61
CA LYS A 346 -2.22 22.10 -4.78
C LYS A 346 -2.22 21.73 -3.31
N TYR A 347 -2.05 22.75 -2.48
CA TYR A 347 -2.09 22.65 -1.03
C TYR A 347 -3.20 23.52 -0.46
N TYR A 348 -3.74 23.09 0.66
CA TYR A 348 -4.87 23.74 1.34
C TYR A 348 -4.47 24.13 2.77
N SER A 349 -5.29 24.94 3.43
CA SER A 349 -5.01 25.42 4.79
C SER A 349 -4.78 24.27 5.78
N LYS A 350 -5.57 23.19 5.66
CA LYS A 350 -5.48 21.96 6.48
C LYS A 350 -4.68 20.82 5.84
N MET A 351 -4.23 20.98 4.59
CA MET A 351 -3.39 20.02 3.88
C MET A 351 -2.19 20.77 3.28
N ASN A 352 -1.23 21.11 4.13
CA ASN A 352 -0.02 21.85 3.76
C ASN A 352 1.17 20.95 3.42
N LYS A 353 1.11 19.67 3.82
CA LYS A 353 2.10 18.64 3.52
C LYS A 353 1.44 17.27 3.42
N ILE A 354 2.07 16.37 2.68
CA ILE A 354 1.67 14.97 2.50
C ILE A 354 2.91 14.11 2.76
N GLN A 355 2.86 13.35 3.85
CA GLN A 355 3.92 12.42 4.19
C GLN A 355 3.76 11.16 3.34
N SER A 356 4.79 10.81 2.58
CA SER A 356 4.76 9.75 1.59
C SER A 356 5.80 8.70 1.90
N ILE A 357 5.41 7.43 1.92
CA ILE A 357 6.33 6.30 1.94
C ILE A 357 6.40 5.75 0.52
N VAL A 358 7.60 5.72 -0.06
CA VAL A 358 7.83 5.24 -1.42
C VAL A 358 8.44 3.85 -1.34
N ILE A 359 7.71 2.86 -1.81
CA ILE A 359 8.14 1.46 -1.91
C ILE A 359 8.37 1.20 -3.39
N SER A 360 9.62 1.03 -3.78
CA SER A 360 10.00 0.88 -5.18
C SER A 360 10.70 -0.45 -5.45
N TYR A 361 10.42 -1.01 -6.61
CA TYR A 361 11.02 -2.25 -7.07
C TYR A 361 12.56 -2.14 -7.16
N PRO A 362 13.33 -3.20 -6.81
CA PRO A 362 12.85 -4.48 -6.35
C PRO A 362 12.49 -4.54 -4.86
N ASP A 363 13.00 -3.70 -3.96
CA ASP A 363 12.63 -3.74 -2.53
C ASP A 363 13.18 -2.51 -1.77
N ARG A 364 13.17 -1.33 -2.40
CA ARG A 364 13.69 -0.09 -1.81
C ARG A 364 12.57 0.70 -1.14
N ILE A 365 12.84 1.20 0.06
CA ILE A 365 11.90 2.04 0.81
C ILE A 365 12.55 3.39 1.05
N ASP A 366 11.86 4.46 0.65
CA ASP A 366 12.27 5.84 0.86
C ASP A 366 11.13 6.63 1.52
N ARG A 367 11.48 7.73 2.19
CA ARG A 367 10.50 8.71 2.68
C ARG A 367 10.54 9.93 1.79
N PHE A 368 9.38 10.45 1.43
CA PHE A 368 9.23 11.68 0.65
C PHE A 368 8.15 12.56 1.28
N GLU A 369 8.29 13.88 1.19
CA GLU A 369 7.29 14.83 1.69
C GLU A 369 6.95 15.82 0.58
N PHE A 370 5.70 15.79 0.11
CA PHE A 370 5.17 16.90 -0.69
C PHE A 370 4.75 18.01 0.27
N SER A 371 5.26 19.22 0.12
CA SER A 371 4.97 20.33 1.04
C SER A 371 4.85 21.66 0.32
N LYS A 372 3.86 22.47 0.73
CA LYS A 372 3.72 23.85 0.24
C LYS A 372 4.94 24.73 0.53
N HIS A 373 5.79 24.30 1.47
CA HIS A 373 6.99 25.01 1.89
C HIS A 373 8.24 24.59 1.11
N ASN A 374 8.16 23.50 0.34
CA ASN A 374 9.25 23.04 -0.52
C ASN A 374 9.31 23.90 -1.80
N LYS A 375 10.49 23.96 -2.42
CA LYS A 375 10.60 24.52 -3.78
C LYS A 375 9.90 23.58 -4.76
N ALA A 376 9.45 24.10 -5.90
CA ALA A 376 8.79 23.30 -6.92
C ALA A 376 9.61 22.05 -7.33
N VAL A 377 10.94 22.18 -7.40
CA VAL A 377 11.85 21.07 -7.76
C VAL A 377 11.89 19.97 -6.70
N ASP A 378 11.70 20.35 -5.43
CA ASP A 378 11.75 19.45 -4.27
C ASP A 378 10.38 18.79 -4.02
N ASN A 379 9.32 19.21 -4.73
CA ASN A 379 7.99 18.59 -4.76
C ASN A 379 7.79 17.62 -5.93
N VAL A 380 8.90 17.18 -6.54
CA VAL A 380 8.89 16.17 -7.61
C VAL A 380 9.57 14.91 -7.09
N LEU A 381 8.78 13.87 -6.85
CA LEU A 381 9.32 12.54 -6.59
C LEU A 381 9.82 11.97 -7.92
N GLN A 382 11.12 11.68 -8.01
CA GLN A 382 11.74 11.07 -9.18
C GLN A 382 12.29 9.69 -8.83
N TRP A 383 12.07 8.72 -9.70
CA TRP A 383 12.62 7.38 -9.55
C TRP A 383 13.05 6.81 -10.89
N THR A 384 14.13 6.01 -10.85
CA THR A 384 14.68 5.30 -12.00
C THR A 384 15.08 3.88 -11.59
N CYS A 385 14.74 2.89 -12.40
CA CYS A 385 15.10 1.50 -12.21
C CYS A 385 16.49 1.18 -12.77
N ASP A 386 17.23 0.30 -12.10
CA ASP A 386 18.36 -0.38 -12.73
C ASP A 386 17.81 -1.36 -13.79
N PRO A 387 18.18 -1.23 -15.09
CA PRO A 387 17.70 -2.12 -16.14
C PRO A 387 18.00 -3.61 -15.89
N THR A 388 19.02 -3.92 -15.09
CA THR A 388 19.36 -5.31 -14.75
C THR A 388 18.41 -5.93 -13.73
N ALA A 389 17.70 -5.11 -12.95
CA ALA A 389 16.72 -5.57 -11.97
C ALA A 389 15.36 -5.90 -12.62
N LEU A 390 15.06 -5.30 -13.79
CA LEU A 390 13.77 -5.47 -14.45
C LEU A 390 13.50 -6.93 -14.85
N PRO A 391 12.22 -7.36 -14.81
CA PRO A 391 11.82 -8.67 -15.30
C PRO A 391 12.27 -8.91 -16.74
N GLN A 392 13.13 -9.91 -16.94
CA GLN A 392 13.62 -10.31 -18.27
C GLN A 392 12.57 -11.12 -19.05
N PRO A 393 12.47 -11.02 -20.38
CA PRO A 393 11.55 -11.85 -21.17
C PRO A 393 11.77 -13.35 -20.92
N ILE A 394 10.69 -14.14 -20.92
CA ILE A 394 10.80 -15.61 -20.80
C ILE A 394 11.36 -16.15 -22.12
N LYS A 395 12.46 -16.89 -22.03
CA LYS A 395 13.05 -17.55 -23.20
C LYS A 395 12.29 -18.83 -23.51
N LEU A 396 11.92 -19.01 -24.77
CA LEU A 396 11.44 -20.28 -25.29
C LEU A 396 12.45 -21.39 -24.99
N VAL A 397 11.97 -22.60 -24.71
CA VAL A 397 12.79 -23.78 -24.45
C VAL A 397 12.71 -24.69 -25.69
N PRO A 398 13.73 -24.70 -26.57
CA PRO A 398 13.65 -25.48 -27.81
C PRO A 398 13.57 -26.98 -27.56
N ALA A 399 12.69 -27.66 -28.30
CA ALA A 399 12.57 -29.11 -28.27
C ALA A 399 13.56 -29.75 -29.24
N VAL A 400 14.80 -29.97 -28.78
CA VAL A 400 15.80 -30.71 -29.55
C VAL A 400 15.50 -32.20 -29.46
N LEU A 401 14.73 -32.70 -30.42
CA LEU A 401 14.31 -34.10 -30.48
C LEU A 401 15.39 -34.98 -31.12
N VAL A 402 15.80 -36.04 -30.42
CA VAL A 402 16.69 -37.06 -31.00
C VAL A 402 15.90 -37.87 -32.03
N SER A 403 16.45 -38.03 -33.23
CA SER A 403 15.79 -38.83 -34.28
C SER A 403 15.59 -40.28 -33.82
N PRO A 404 14.42 -40.89 -34.11
CA PRO A 404 14.20 -42.30 -33.79
C PRO A 404 15.28 -43.19 -34.40
N PRO A 405 15.71 -44.26 -33.71
CA PRO A 405 16.68 -45.20 -34.27
C PRO A 405 16.11 -45.82 -35.55
N LYS A 406 16.90 -45.84 -36.62
CA LYS A 406 16.50 -46.41 -37.92
C LYS A 406 16.96 -47.86 -38.05
N LEU A 407 16.09 -48.72 -38.55
CA LEU A 407 16.40 -50.08 -38.97
C LEU A 407 16.50 -50.12 -40.49
N MET A 408 17.64 -50.59 -41.01
CA MET A 408 17.79 -50.82 -42.45
C MET A 408 17.26 -52.21 -42.81
N ILE A 409 16.19 -52.26 -43.60
CA ILE A 409 15.68 -53.52 -44.16
C ILE A 409 16.29 -53.72 -45.54
N PRO A 410 17.03 -54.81 -45.81
CA PRO A 410 17.63 -55.08 -47.11
C PRO A 410 16.58 -55.63 -48.08
N VAL A 411 15.62 -54.80 -48.46
CA VAL A 411 14.47 -55.16 -49.33
C VAL A 411 14.96 -55.76 -50.65
N GLY A 412 16.03 -55.20 -51.24
CA GLY A 412 16.63 -55.74 -52.46
C GLY A 412 17.12 -57.18 -52.29
N SER A 413 17.77 -57.50 -51.17
CA SER A 413 18.22 -58.86 -50.86
C SER A 413 17.07 -59.82 -50.59
N LEU A 414 16.00 -59.35 -49.94
CA LEU A 414 14.79 -60.15 -49.72
C LEU A 414 14.09 -60.49 -51.04
N ILE A 415 14.01 -59.54 -51.98
CA ILE A 415 13.46 -59.78 -53.32
C ILE A 415 14.33 -60.78 -54.09
N CYS A 416 15.66 -60.61 -54.07
CA CYS A 416 16.59 -61.55 -54.70
C CYS A 416 16.48 -62.97 -54.11
N LEU A 417 16.30 -63.11 -52.79
CA LEU A 417 16.04 -64.40 -52.15
C LEU A 417 14.70 -65.01 -52.57
N ALA A 418 13.65 -64.21 -52.69
CA ALA A 418 12.35 -64.67 -53.17
C ALA A 418 12.44 -65.17 -54.63
N ILE A 419 13.16 -64.45 -55.50
CA ILE A 419 13.44 -64.88 -56.88
C ILE A 419 14.23 -66.19 -56.88
N ALA A 420 15.26 -66.31 -56.04
CA ALA A 420 16.03 -67.55 -55.90
C ALA A 420 15.13 -68.73 -55.49
N PHE A 421 14.23 -68.54 -54.53
CA PHE A 421 13.31 -69.56 -54.05
C PHE A 421 12.26 -69.96 -55.09
N VAL A 422 11.62 -68.99 -55.77
CA VAL A 422 10.65 -69.25 -56.85
C VAL A 422 11.32 -69.96 -58.03
N SER A 423 12.57 -69.61 -58.35
CA SER A 423 13.32 -70.24 -59.43
C SER A 423 13.60 -71.73 -59.21
N LEU A 424 13.50 -72.25 -57.97
CA LEU A 424 13.59 -73.69 -57.67
C LEU A 424 12.44 -74.52 -58.29
N ARG A 425 11.33 -73.87 -58.67
CA ARG A 425 10.17 -74.49 -59.34
C ARG A 425 10.39 -74.70 -60.85
N ILE A 426 11.49 -74.21 -61.43
CA ILE A 426 11.79 -74.33 -62.86
C ILE A 426 12.16 -75.78 -63.22
N SER A 427 11.55 -76.33 -64.29
CA SER A 427 11.68 -77.75 -64.67
C SER A 427 13.05 -78.15 -65.23
N LYS A 428 13.81 -77.20 -65.80
CA LYS A 428 15.15 -77.45 -66.34
C LYS A 428 16.23 -77.23 -65.27
N THR A 429 16.93 -78.31 -64.90
CA THR A 429 17.93 -78.33 -63.82
C THR A 429 19.09 -77.33 -64.01
N SER A 430 19.59 -77.15 -65.24
CA SER A 430 20.70 -76.21 -65.52
C SER A 430 20.30 -74.74 -65.32
N VAL A 431 19.12 -74.36 -65.80
CA VAL A 431 18.58 -73.00 -65.64
C VAL A 431 18.24 -72.73 -64.17
N ARG A 432 17.65 -73.72 -63.48
CA ARG A 432 17.32 -73.64 -62.06
C ARG A 432 18.54 -73.27 -61.22
N LEU A 433 19.64 -74.02 -61.36
CA LEU A 433 20.85 -73.82 -60.54
C LEU A 433 21.54 -72.47 -60.82
N VAL A 434 21.56 -72.02 -62.08
CA VAL A 434 22.18 -70.75 -62.46
C VAL A 434 21.38 -69.56 -61.94
N VAL A 435 20.05 -69.54 -62.14
CA VAL A 435 19.19 -68.43 -61.70
C VAL A 435 19.13 -68.37 -60.18
N SER A 436 18.98 -69.51 -59.50
CA SER A 436 18.95 -69.55 -58.03
C SER A 436 20.30 -69.13 -57.43
N GLY A 437 21.42 -69.59 -58.01
CA GLY A 437 22.77 -69.24 -57.56
C GLY A 437 23.10 -67.75 -57.78
N ALA A 438 22.77 -67.20 -58.94
CA ALA A 438 22.99 -65.79 -59.25
C ALA A 438 22.13 -64.87 -58.36
N ALA A 439 20.86 -65.20 -58.16
CA ALA A 439 19.97 -64.43 -57.29
C ALA A 439 20.40 -64.50 -55.82
N PHE A 440 20.89 -65.66 -55.35
CA PHE A 440 21.44 -65.80 -53.99
C PHE A 440 22.73 -64.99 -53.80
N MET A 441 23.65 -65.02 -54.77
CA MET A 441 24.87 -64.20 -54.75
C MET A 441 24.55 -62.70 -54.77
N LEU A 442 23.57 -62.27 -55.57
CA LEU A 442 23.09 -60.89 -55.58
C LEU A 442 22.43 -60.49 -54.25
N ALA A 443 21.73 -61.40 -53.59
CA ALA A 443 21.16 -61.14 -52.27
C ALA A 443 22.24 -60.90 -51.20
N ILE A 444 23.32 -61.70 -51.21
CA ILE A 444 24.47 -61.53 -50.30
C ILE A 444 25.20 -60.22 -50.61
N ALA A 445 25.49 -59.95 -51.89
CA ALA A 445 26.21 -58.75 -52.31
C ALA A 445 25.40 -57.45 -52.03
N GLY A 446 24.07 -57.52 -52.13
CA GLY A 446 23.16 -56.37 -51.93
C GLY A 446 22.75 -56.11 -50.47
N TRP A 447 23.10 -56.98 -49.52
CA TRP A 447 22.58 -56.94 -48.14
C TRP A 447 22.85 -55.63 -47.41
N ARG A 448 23.94 -54.94 -47.75
CA ARG A 448 24.35 -53.69 -47.07
C ARG A 448 24.02 -52.42 -47.86
N SER A 449 23.81 -52.52 -49.17
CA SER A 449 23.75 -51.40 -50.11
C SER A 449 22.34 -51.09 -50.63
N ALA A 450 21.43 -52.07 -50.63
CA ALA A 450 20.03 -51.92 -51.08
C ALA A 450 19.04 -51.97 -49.90
N GLY A 451 19.33 -51.21 -48.85
CA GLY A 451 18.52 -51.13 -47.64
C GLY A 451 17.54 -49.96 -47.66
N PHE A 452 16.27 -50.23 -47.37
CA PHE A 452 15.27 -49.20 -47.07
C PHE A 452 15.28 -48.92 -45.57
N ALA A 453 15.50 -47.67 -45.17
CA ALA A 453 15.54 -47.27 -43.76
C ALA A 453 14.12 -47.03 -43.26
N ILE A 454 13.66 -47.87 -42.34
CA ILE A 454 12.42 -47.64 -41.58
C ILE A 454 12.76 -47.24 -40.14
N GLU A 455 11.79 -46.68 -39.43
CA GLU A 455 11.90 -46.54 -37.98
C GLU A 455 12.00 -47.92 -37.32
N HIS A 456 12.87 -48.07 -36.34
CA HIS A 456 13.12 -49.37 -35.74
C HIS A 456 11.89 -49.81 -34.92
N PRO A 457 11.21 -50.92 -35.27
CA PRO A 457 9.91 -51.29 -34.68
C PRO A 457 9.94 -51.75 -33.21
N TRP A 458 11.14 -51.83 -32.61
CA TRP A 458 11.38 -52.39 -31.27
C TRP A 458 12.37 -51.57 -30.44
N ARG A 459 13.07 -50.59 -31.05
CA ARG A 459 13.97 -49.70 -30.30
C ARG A 459 13.27 -48.37 -30.15
N ARG A 460 13.03 -48.02 -28.89
CA ARG A 460 12.45 -46.72 -28.55
C ARG A 460 13.54 -45.65 -28.70
N PRO A 461 13.18 -44.41 -29.08
CA PRO A 461 14.08 -43.28 -28.96
C PRO A 461 14.59 -43.16 -27.52
N PRO A 462 15.82 -42.68 -27.30
CA PRO A 462 16.31 -42.41 -25.97
C PRO A 462 15.42 -41.37 -25.29
N GLU A 463 15.18 -41.56 -23.99
CA GLU A 463 14.43 -40.60 -23.18
C GLU A 463 15.35 -39.47 -22.75
N LEU A 464 14.74 -38.33 -22.39
CA LEU A 464 15.47 -37.27 -21.71
C LEU A 464 16.06 -37.83 -20.42
N SER A 465 17.27 -37.39 -20.08
CA SER A 465 17.80 -37.67 -18.74
C SER A 465 16.98 -36.94 -17.69
N GLU A 466 16.97 -37.46 -16.46
CA GLU A 466 16.24 -36.83 -15.34
C GLU A 466 16.72 -35.38 -15.10
N THR A 467 18.00 -35.11 -15.31
CA THR A 467 18.57 -33.75 -15.27
C THR A 467 18.01 -32.85 -16.35
N GLN A 468 17.93 -33.31 -17.60
CA GLN A 468 17.36 -32.55 -18.71
C GLN A 468 15.87 -32.28 -18.51
N ALA A 469 15.11 -33.28 -18.06
CA ALA A 469 13.69 -33.13 -17.78
C ALA A 469 13.45 -32.10 -16.66
N THR A 470 14.27 -32.14 -15.60
CA THR A 470 14.23 -31.16 -14.50
C THR A 470 14.53 -29.75 -15.00
N GLU A 471 15.60 -29.54 -15.77
CA GLU A 471 15.94 -28.22 -16.31
C GLU A 471 14.85 -27.65 -17.23
N ILE A 472 14.24 -28.50 -18.07
CA ILE A 472 13.13 -28.10 -18.94
C ILE A 472 11.93 -27.70 -18.07
N PHE A 473 11.54 -28.54 -17.12
CA PHE A 473 10.43 -28.27 -16.22
C PHE A 473 10.61 -26.96 -15.45
N GLU A 474 11.76 -26.78 -14.78
CA GLU A 474 12.00 -25.61 -13.94
C GLU A 474 11.97 -24.31 -14.76
N LYS A 475 12.53 -24.29 -15.97
CA LYS A 475 12.48 -23.13 -16.87
C LYS A 475 11.05 -22.78 -17.29
N LEU A 476 10.27 -23.79 -17.69
CA LEU A 476 8.88 -23.58 -18.07
C LEU A 476 8.03 -23.11 -16.88
N HIS A 477 8.18 -23.78 -15.74
CA HIS A 477 7.42 -23.51 -14.53
C HIS A 477 7.78 -22.15 -13.90
N GLN A 478 9.06 -21.77 -13.87
CA GLN A 478 9.44 -20.39 -13.52
C GLN A 478 8.79 -19.39 -14.47
N GLY A 479 8.74 -19.69 -15.76
CA GLY A 479 8.05 -18.85 -16.74
C GLY A 479 6.57 -18.61 -16.42
N VAL A 480 5.86 -19.63 -15.91
CA VAL A 480 4.45 -19.47 -15.48
C VAL A 480 4.31 -18.36 -14.44
N TYR A 481 5.12 -18.36 -13.37
CA TYR A 481 5.05 -17.33 -12.33
C TYR A 481 5.56 -15.97 -12.81
N ARG A 482 6.60 -15.95 -13.65
CA ARG A 482 7.16 -14.71 -14.19
C ARG A 482 6.21 -14.00 -15.15
N SER A 483 5.22 -14.70 -15.73
CA SER A 483 4.20 -14.06 -16.56
C SER A 483 3.43 -12.96 -15.82
N LEU A 484 3.31 -13.07 -14.49
CA LEU A 484 2.64 -12.09 -13.63
C LEU A 484 3.39 -10.75 -13.54
N ASP A 485 4.70 -10.73 -13.85
CA ASP A 485 5.51 -9.51 -13.80
C ASP A 485 5.23 -8.56 -14.97
N PHE A 486 4.49 -9.01 -16.01
CA PHE A 486 4.31 -8.29 -17.28
C PHE A 486 2.98 -7.53 -17.43
N GLY A 487 2.21 -7.44 -16.34
CA GLY A 487 1.16 -6.43 -16.19
C GLY A 487 -0.12 -6.68 -16.98
N SER A 488 -0.24 -6.08 -18.17
CA SER A 488 -1.49 -6.05 -18.93
C SER A 488 -1.96 -7.45 -19.34
N GLU A 489 -3.26 -7.68 -19.30
CA GLU A 489 -3.94 -8.94 -19.68
C GLU A 489 -3.35 -9.61 -20.92
N ASP A 490 -3.29 -8.90 -22.05
CA ASP A 490 -2.77 -9.42 -23.31
C ASP A 490 -1.31 -9.90 -23.19
N ARG A 491 -0.46 -9.12 -22.50
CA ARG A 491 0.95 -9.48 -22.27
C ARG A 491 1.09 -10.66 -21.33
N VAL A 492 0.29 -10.74 -20.28
CA VAL A 492 0.31 -11.90 -19.37
C VAL A 492 -0.04 -13.16 -20.14
N TYR A 493 -1.04 -13.12 -21.01
CA TYR A 493 -1.41 -14.25 -21.87
C TYR A 493 -0.27 -14.66 -22.81
N ASP A 494 0.29 -13.70 -23.57
CA ASP A 494 1.37 -13.96 -24.52
C ASP A 494 2.63 -14.53 -23.84
N VAL A 495 2.98 -13.97 -22.68
CA VAL A 495 4.12 -14.41 -21.90
C VAL A 495 3.86 -15.79 -21.29
N LEU A 496 2.66 -16.06 -20.78
CA LEU A 496 2.27 -17.39 -20.29
C LEU A 496 2.31 -18.44 -21.42
N ALA A 497 1.90 -18.06 -22.63
CA ALA A 497 1.95 -18.89 -23.82
C ALA A 497 3.38 -19.28 -24.22
N THR A 498 4.41 -18.60 -23.72
CA THR A 498 5.81 -19.03 -23.91
C THR A 498 6.17 -20.31 -23.15
N SER A 499 5.46 -20.61 -22.06
CA SER A 499 5.72 -21.78 -21.19
C SER A 499 4.60 -22.82 -21.20
N VAL A 500 3.37 -22.40 -21.47
CA VAL A 500 2.15 -23.23 -21.38
C VAL A 500 1.45 -23.24 -22.73
N ASP A 501 0.78 -24.35 -23.07
CA ASP A 501 0.00 -24.46 -24.30
C ASP A 501 -1.29 -25.29 -24.10
N GLY A 502 -2.19 -25.21 -25.07
CA GLY A 502 -3.45 -25.95 -25.12
C GLY A 502 -4.48 -25.42 -24.11
N THR A 503 -5.40 -26.31 -23.69
CA THR A 503 -6.49 -25.92 -22.75
C THR A 503 -5.98 -25.48 -21.38
N LEU A 504 -4.75 -25.85 -21.01
CA LEU A 504 -4.14 -25.41 -19.76
C LEU A 504 -3.82 -23.90 -19.79
N LEU A 505 -3.41 -23.36 -20.95
CA LEU A 505 -3.08 -21.94 -21.10
C LEU A 505 -4.28 -21.07 -20.75
N GLU A 506 -5.44 -21.34 -21.36
CA GLU A 506 -6.67 -20.61 -21.09
C GLU A 506 -7.11 -20.75 -19.63
N LYS A 507 -7.09 -21.97 -19.08
CA LYS A 507 -7.46 -22.23 -17.68
C LYS A 507 -6.57 -21.48 -16.70
N LEU A 508 -5.26 -21.55 -16.89
CA LEU A 508 -4.30 -20.85 -16.03
C LEU A 508 -4.44 -19.34 -16.16
N TYR A 509 -4.58 -18.83 -17.38
CA TYR A 509 -4.80 -17.40 -17.61
C TYR A 509 -6.04 -16.91 -16.85
N LEU A 510 -7.19 -17.57 -17.01
CA LEU A 510 -8.43 -17.20 -16.33
C LEU A 510 -8.32 -17.31 -14.81
N GLN A 511 -7.67 -18.36 -14.29
CA GLN A 511 -7.44 -18.53 -12.86
C GLN A 511 -6.52 -17.44 -12.29
N LEU A 512 -5.43 -17.13 -12.98
CA LEU A 512 -4.50 -16.07 -12.58
C LEU A 512 -5.21 -14.72 -12.61
N HIS A 513 -5.91 -14.42 -13.69
CA HIS A 513 -6.68 -13.19 -13.85
C HIS A 513 -7.74 -13.04 -12.74
N GLN A 514 -8.58 -14.05 -12.51
CA GLN A 514 -9.58 -14.01 -11.44
C GLN A 514 -8.93 -13.85 -10.06
N SER A 515 -7.77 -14.48 -9.83
CA SER A 515 -7.03 -14.35 -8.57
C SER A 515 -6.43 -12.94 -8.39
N LEU A 516 -6.04 -12.28 -9.48
CA LEU A 516 -5.56 -10.91 -9.48
C LEU A 516 -6.74 -9.96 -9.27
N GLU A 517 -7.83 -10.09 -10.01
CA GLU A 517 -9.04 -9.27 -9.85
C GLU A 517 -9.60 -9.30 -8.43
N MET A 518 -9.71 -10.48 -7.81
CA MET A 518 -10.17 -10.59 -6.41
C MET A 518 -9.23 -9.86 -5.42
N ARG A 519 -7.93 -9.78 -5.72
CA ARG A 519 -6.95 -9.05 -4.91
C ARG A 519 -6.98 -7.55 -5.21
N GLU A 520 -7.20 -7.17 -6.47
CA GLU A 520 -7.41 -5.80 -6.89
C GLU A 520 -8.67 -5.20 -6.25
N GLN A 521 -9.73 -5.98 -6.08
CA GLN A 521 -10.92 -5.59 -5.31
C GLN A 521 -10.59 -5.28 -3.84
N SER A 522 -9.63 -5.98 -3.24
CA SER A 522 -9.11 -5.63 -1.91
C SER A 522 -8.14 -4.44 -1.92
N GLY A 523 -7.72 -3.97 -3.10
CA GLY A 523 -6.77 -2.88 -3.27
C GLY A 523 -5.31 -3.29 -3.10
N ALA A 524 -4.99 -4.59 -3.10
CA ALA A 524 -3.67 -5.10 -2.73
C ALA A 524 -2.86 -5.62 -3.94
N VAL A 525 -1.56 -5.34 -3.96
CA VAL A 525 -0.63 -5.82 -5.01
C VAL A 525 0.05 -7.09 -4.53
N ALA A 526 -0.01 -8.15 -5.36
CA ALA A 526 0.65 -9.42 -5.06
C ALA A 526 1.95 -9.55 -5.85
N ARG A 527 3.01 -10.01 -5.18
CA ARG A 527 4.30 -10.26 -5.79
C ARG A 527 4.84 -11.64 -5.41
N ILE A 528 5.43 -12.32 -6.38
CA ILE A 528 6.16 -13.57 -6.12
C ILE A 528 7.60 -13.21 -5.77
N GLN A 529 8.06 -13.60 -4.59
CA GLN A 529 9.43 -13.35 -4.15
C GLN A 529 10.38 -14.48 -4.56
N SER A 530 9.94 -15.73 -4.39
CA SER A 530 10.77 -16.88 -4.73
C SER A 530 9.96 -18.15 -4.95
N ILE A 531 10.56 -19.05 -5.72
CA ILE A 531 10.07 -20.41 -5.96
C ILE A 531 11.21 -21.35 -5.56
N LYS A 532 10.93 -22.24 -4.61
CA LYS A 532 11.87 -23.26 -4.16
C LYS A 532 11.33 -24.63 -4.52
N TYR A 533 12.05 -25.38 -5.33
CA TYR A 533 11.73 -26.77 -5.64
C TYR A 533 12.20 -27.66 -4.48
N ASP A 534 11.27 -28.32 -3.81
CA ASP A 534 11.54 -29.22 -2.69
C ASP A 534 11.87 -30.63 -3.19
N SER A 535 11.17 -31.10 -4.23
CA SER A 535 11.48 -32.33 -4.94
C SER A 535 10.94 -32.33 -6.38
N GLY A 536 11.52 -33.16 -7.24
CA GLY A 536 11.11 -33.30 -8.64
C GLY A 536 11.56 -34.63 -9.21
N LYS A 537 10.68 -35.30 -9.98
CA LYS A 537 10.99 -36.58 -10.62
C LYS A 537 10.20 -36.80 -11.90
N GLN A 538 10.90 -37.22 -12.95
CA GLN A 538 10.26 -37.67 -14.19
C GLN A 538 9.62 -39.05 -13.98
N ALA A 539 8.38 -39.21 -14.44
CA ALA A 539 7.71 -40.50 -14.47
C ALA A 539 8.39 -41.44 -15.49
N SER A 540 8.65 -42.68 -15.09
CA SER A 540 9.20 -43.69 -16.00
C SER A 540 8.21 -43.98 -17.14
N ARG A 541 8.69 -44.10 -18.38
CA ARG A 541 7.85 -44.36 -19.57
C ARG A 541 6.78 -45.45 -19.46
N PRO A 542 7.03 -46.60 -18.81
CA PRO A 542 6.00 -47.63 -18.67
C PRO A 542 4.79 -47.20 -17.82
N LEU A 543 4.95 -46.15 -17.02
CA LEU A 543 3.95 -45.65 -16.08
C LEU A 543 3.20 -44.42 -16.61
N THR A 544 3.73 -43.75 -17.64
CA THR A 544 3.10 -42.56 -18.22
C THR A 544 2.24 -42.91 -19.43
N THR A 545 1.15 -42.16 -19.58
CA THR A 545 0.27 -42.24 -20.75
C THR A 545 0.65 -41.23 -21.84
N VAL A 546 1.65 -40.39 -21.59
CA VAL A 546 2.07 -39.30 -22.50
C VAL A 546 2.91 -39.86 -23.66
N PRO A 547 2.50 -39.59 -24.91
CA PRO A 547 3.22 -40.07 -26.08
C PRO A 547 4.61 -39.44 -26.19
N TRP A 548 5.58 -40.19 -26.71
CA TRP A 548 6.88 -39.63 -27.05
C TRP A 548 6.71 -38.54 -28.12
N PRO A 549 7.42 -37.40 -28.04
CA PRO A 549 8.53 -37.11 -27.13
C PRO A 549 8.15 -36.47 -25.78
N GLY A 550 6.87 -36.30 -25.47
CA GLY A 550 6.43 -35.74 -24.18
C GLY A 550 6.82 -36.58 -22.97
N PHE A 551 6.67 -36.02 -21.78
CA PHE A 551 6.92 -36.72 -20.51
C PHE A 551 6.05 -36.17 -19.38
N GLU A 552 5.86 -36.99 -18.34
CA GLU A 552 5.25 -36.58 -17.08
C GLU A 552 6.32 -36.25 -16.03
N TYR A 553 6.10 -35.19 -15.28
CA TYR A 553 6.99 -34.72 -14.23
C TYR A 553 6.21 -34.44 -12.95
N SER A 554 6.57 -35.10 -11.85
CA SER A 554 6.01 -34.82 -10.53
C SER A 554 6.91 -33.81 -9.82
N SER A 555 6.35 -32.77 -9.22
CA SER A 555 7.12 -31.81 -8.44
C SER A 555 6.39 -31.38 -7.17
N THR A 556 7.18 -31.19 -6.12
CA THR A 556 6.79 -30.47 -4.91
C THR A 556 7.58 -29.17 -4.86
N TRP A 557 6.90 -28.04 -4.74
CA TRP A 557 7.56 -26.75 -4.64
C TRP A 557 6.87 -25.83 -3.63
N THR A 558 7.65 -24.93 -3.06
CA THR A 558 7.18 -23.88 -2.15
C THR A 558 7.30 -22.53 -2.85
N VAL A 559 6.20 -21.78 -2.87
CA VAL A 559 6.13 -20.40 -3.40
C VAL A 559 6.03 -19.45 -2.22
N ALA A 560 6.93 -18.48 -2.16
CA ALA A 560 6.84 -17.34 -1.26
C ALA A 560 6.34 -16.12 -2.06
N GLY A 561 5.27 -15.50 -1.58
CA GLY A 561 4.74 -14.28 -2.17
C GLY A 561 4.30 -13.29 -1.11
N THR A 562 4.17 -12.03 -1.53
CA THR A 562 3.77 -10.92 -0.68
C THR A 562 2.52 -10.26 -1.23
N VAL A 563 1.72 -9.71 -0.34
CA VAL A 563 0.56 -8.89 -0.68
C VAL A 563 0.70 -7.56 0.07
N GLU A 564 0.67 -6.44 -0.65
CA GLU A 564 1.02 -5.14 -0.10
C GLU A 564 -0.13 -4.12 -0.26
N HIS A 565 -0.39 -3.35 0.80
CA HIS A 565 -1.33 -2.23 0.84
C HIS A 565 -1.11 -1.42 2.12
N TRP A 566 -1.38 -0.12 2.08
CA TRP A 566 -1.29 0.87 3.16
C TRP A 566 0.02 0.84 3.96
N GLY A 567 1.14 0.55 3.30
CA GLY A 567 2.46 0.39 3.93
C GLY A 567 2.69 -0.96 4.63
N HIS A 568 1.79 -1.93 4.47
CA HIS A 568 1.90 -3.28 5.00
C HIS A 568 2.35 -4.27 3.96
N ILE A 569 2.94 -5.34 4.47
CA ILE A 569 3.28 -6.53 3.70
C ILE A 569 2.75 -7.78 4.42
N HIS A 570 1.93 -8.54 3.70
CA HIS A 570 1.48 -9.87 4.10
C HIS A 570 2.29 -10.90 3.33
N GLU A 571 3.20 -11.57 4.02
CA GLU A 571 4.02 -12.63 3.47
C GLU A 571 3.29 -13.97 3.62
N ARG A 572 3.18 -14.74 2.54
CA ARG A 572 2.61 -16.09 2.54
C ARG A 572 3.56 -17.07 1.87
N GLN A 573 3.69 -18.25 2.46
CA GLN A 573 4.40 -19.37 1.87
C GLN A 573 3.45 -20.54 1.71
N ASN A 574 3.30 -21.01 0.47
CA ASN A 574 2.45 -22.14 0.12
C ASN A 574 3.28 -23.23 -0.54
N ARG A 575 3.13 -24.46 -0.05
CA ARG A 575 3.67 -25.66 -0.68
C ARG A 575 2.61 -26.30 -1.55
N PHE A 576 3.02 -26.75 -2.73
CA PHE A 576 2.18 -27.43 -3.70
C PHE A 576 2.81 -28.77 -4.07
N ASP A 577 1.96 -29.75 -4.36
CA ASP A 577 2.33 -31.02 -4.97
C ASP A 577 1.50 -31.18 -6.25
N ALA A 578 2.16 -31.40 -7.38
CA ALA A 578 1.46 -31.57 -8.66
C ALA A 578 2.19 -32.50 -9.63
N VAL A 579 1.43 -33.02 -10.58
CA VAL A 579 1.94 -33.74 -11.76
C VAL A 579 1.72 -32.89 -12.99
N PHE A 580 2.74 -32.78 -13.82
CA PHE A 580 2.77 -31.98 -15.03
C PHE A 580 2.97 -32.87 -16.25
N THR A 581 2.29 -32.55 -17.35
CA THR A 581 2.58 -33.09 -18.68
C THR A 581 3.30 -32.04 -19.50
N ILE A 582 4.46 -32.42 -20.03
CA ILE A 582 5.31 -31.56 -20.86
C ILE A 582 5.43 -32.19 -22.25
N GLU A 583 5.11 -31.43 -23.29
CA GLU A 583 5.12 -31.87 -24.68
C GLU A 583 5.75 -30.81 -25.58
N PRO A 584 6.37 -31.18 -26.73
CA PRO A 584 6.78 -30.18 -27.69
C PRO A 584 5.59 -29.69 -28.50
N ARG A 585 5.53 -28.37 -28.69
CA ARG A 585 4.54 -27.64 -29.49
C ARG A 585 5.31 -26.62 -30.31
N ASP A 586 5.11 -26.64 -31.62
CA ASP A 586 5.81 -25.75 -32.58
C ASP A 586 7.33 -25.66 -32.37
N GLY A 587 7.96 -26.82 -32.11
CA GLY A 587 9.41 -26.92 -31.91
C GLY A 587 9.93 -26.48 -30.54
N ASN A 588 9.06 -26.18 -29.58
CA ASN A 588 9.42 -25.77 -28.21
C ASN A 588 8.72 -26.65 -27.17
N TRP A 589 9.38 -26.91 -26.03
CA TRP A 589 8.72 -27.57 -24.90
C TRP A 589 7.69 -26.65 -24.26
N LYS A 590 6.54 -27.20 -23.90
CA LYS A 590 5.44 -26.52 -23.21
C LYS A 590 4.83 -27.42 -22.15
N ILE A 591 4.31 -26.83 -21.08
CA ILE A 591 3.42 -27.51 -20.14
C ILE A 591 2.02 -27.54 -20.77
N THR A 592 1.46 -28.72 -20.97
CA THR A 592 0.14 -28.90 -21.59
C THR A 592 -0.92 -29.39 -20.62
N ARG A 593 -0.50 -29.92 -19.47
CA ARG A 593 -1.39 -30.32 -18.36
C ARG A 593 -0.71 -30.12 -17.01
N MET A 594 -1.48 -29.71 -16.01
CA MET A 594 -1.08 -29.59 -14.63
C MET A 594 -2.23 -30.08 -13.75
N ASP A 595 -1.94 -31.07 -12.90
CA ASP A 595 -2.89 -31.61 -11.94
C ASP A 595 -2.33 -31.41 -10.53
N ILE A 596 -2.88 -30.43 -9.80
CA ILE A 596 -2.50 -30.16 -8.40
C ILE A 596 -3.12 -31.25 -7.52
N ALA A 597 -2.27 -32.02 -6.84
CA ALA A 597 -2.68 -33.07 -5.92
C ALA A 597 -2.91 -32.54 -4.50
N ASN A 598 -2.10 -31.58 -4.06
CA ASN A 598 -2.17 -31.02 -2.71
C ASN A 598 -1.66 -29.58 -2.67
N GLN A 599 -2.23 -28.79 -1.75
CA GLN A 599 -1.83 -27.42 -1.45
C GLN A 599 -1.87 -27.21 0.06
N GLN A 600 -0.77 -26.72 0.63
CA GLN A 600 -0.65 -26.45 2.06
C GLN A 600 -0.02 -25.08 2.32
N GLN A 601 -0.66 -24.26 3.15
CA GLN A 601 -0.05 -23.04 3.68
C GLN A 601 0.96 -23.40 4.75
N ILE A 602 2.23 -23.05 4.54
CA ILE A 602 3.35 -23.34 5.45
C ILE A 602 3.53 -22.21 6.46
N ALA A 603 3.45 -20.96 6.00
CA ALA A 603 3.63 -19.79 6.85
C ALA A 603 2.80 -18.61 6.33
N ALA A 604 2.32 -17.79 7.26
CA ALA A 604 1.76 -16.47 6.98
C ALA A 604 2.25 -15.49 8.04
N LYS A 605 2.68 -14.30 7.61
CA LYS A 605 3.15 -13.23 8.48
C LYS A 605 2.67 -11.89 7.94
N THR A 606 2.25 -10.99 8.83
CA THR A 606 1.93 -9.60 8.51
C THR A 606 2.92 -8.71 9.23
N ARG A 607 3.45 -7.68 8.57
CA ARG A 607 4.31 -6.67 9.18
C ARG A 607 4.17 -5.32 8.45
N LEU A 608 4.67 -4.26 9.06
CA LEU A 608 4.91 -2.99 8.36
C LEU A 608 6.15 -3.07 7.46
N ARG A 609 6.16 -2.27 6.40
CA ARG A 609 7.33 -2.08 5.51
C ARG A 609 8.42 -1.26 6.16
#